data_AF-A0A958AIL0-F1
#
_entry.id   AF-A0A958AIL0-F1
#
_cell.length_a   1.000
_cell.length_b   1.000
_cell.length_c   1.000
_cell.angle_alpha   90.00
_cell.angle_beta   90.00
_cell.angle_gamma   90.00
#
_symmetry.space_group_name_H-M   'P 1'
#
loop_
_entity.id
_entity.type
_entity.pdbx_description
1 polymer ?
#
loop_
_entity_poly.entity_id
_entity_poly.type
_entity_poly.pdbx_seq_one_letter_code
_entity_poly.pdbx_strand_id
1 'polypeptide(L)'
;SLVGPRPEVPYALPAYQPWQWRRFAVRPGITGLWQVNGRALLSPQAMLRLDVDYVERQSLWLDLKILAKTLAVVVGGKGAG
;
A
#
# COMPACT_ATOMS: atom_id res chain seq x y z
N SER A 1 8.85 7.90 1.00
CA SER A 1 7.84 8.48 0.11
C SER A 1 6.61 8.84 0.93
N LEU A 2 5.74 9.74 0.47
CA LEU A 2 4.45 9.98 1.13
C LEU A 2 3.46 8.85 0.78
N VAL A 3 3.40 8.50 -0.51
CA VAL A 3 2.60 7.41 -1.07
C VAL A 3 3.51 6.29 -1.57
N GLY A 4 3.18 5.04 -1.27
CA GLY A 4 3.92 3.87 -1.70
C GLY A 4 3.56 2.61 -0.91
N PRO A 5 4.14 1.45 -1.29
CA PRO A 5 4.02 0.23 -0.51
C PRO A 5 4.53 0.44 0.92
N ARG A 6 3.96 -0.28 1.88
CA ARG A 6 4.43 -0.22 3.28
C ARG A 6 5.87 -0.75 3.36
N PRO A 7 6.72 -0.28 4.28
CA PRO A 7 7.97 -0.98 4.58
C PRO A 7 7.71 -2.44 4.97
N GLU A 8 8.45 -3.36 4.36
CA GLU A 8 8.34 -4.79 4.65
C GLU A 8 9.19 -5.19 5.85
N VAL A 9 8.76 -6.20 6.58
CA VAL A 9 9.53 -6.80 7.67
C VAL A 9 10.56 -7.79 7.10
N PRO A 10 11.86 -7.69 7.43
CA PRO A 10 12.89 -8.52 6.81
C PRO A 10 12.65 -10.03 6.91
N TYR A 11 11.99 -10.50 7.98
CA TYR A 11 11.68 -11.92 8.17
C TYR A 11 10.72 -12.49 7.12
N ALA A 12 9.92 -11.65 6.46
CA ALA A 12 8.96 -12.11 5.45
C ALA A 12 9.61 -12.33 4.07
N LEU A 13 10.78 -11.72 3.82
CA LEU A 13 11.45 -11.74 2.51
C LEU A 13 11.80 -13.15 2.00
N PRO A 14 12.23 -14.13 2.82
CA PRO A 14 12.54 -15.48 2.33
C PRO A 14 11.33 -16.21 1.72
N ALA A 15 10.10 -15.82 2.10
CA ALA A 15 8.87 -16.41 1.58
C ALA A 15 8.34 -15.71 0.32
N TYR A 16 9.07 -14.71 -0.21
CA TYR A 16 8.59 -13.91 -1.32
C TYR A 16 8.59 -14.69 -2.63
N GLN A 17 7.46 -14.59 -3.33
CA GLN A 17 7.33 -15.03 -4.71
C GLN A 17 7.96 -14.00 -5.67
N PRO A 18 8.46 -14.42 -6.85
CA PRO A 18 9.12 -13.53 -7.81
C PRO A 18 8.36 -12.25 -8.14
N TRP A 19 7.03 -12.32 -8.27
CA TRP A 19 6.19 -11.15 -8.58
C TRP A 19 6.10 -10.15 -7.42
N GLN A 20 6.23 -10.60 -6.17
CA GLN A 20 6.11 -9.75 -4.97
C GLN A 20 7.29 -8.80 -4.83
N TRP A 21 8.45 -9.17 -5.37
CA TRP A 21 9.64 -8.32 -5.38
C TRP A 21 9.45 -7.00 -6.15
N ARG A 22 8.49 -6.95 -7.10
CA ARG A 22 8.19 -5.72 -7.86
C ARG A 22 7.84 -4.53 -6.98
N ARG A 23 7.25 -4.76 -5.80
CA ARG A 23 6.90 -3.68 -4.88
C ARG A 23 8.10 -2.84 -4.42
N PHE A 24 9.31 -3.40 -4.46
CA PHE A 24 10.54 -2.72 -4.06
C PHE A 24 11.11 -1.80 -5.15
N ALA A 25 10.50 -1.76 -6.33
CA ALA A 25 10.92 -0.85 -7.40
C ALA A 25 10.68 0.65 -7.06
N VAL A 26 9.92 0.92 -6.00
CA VAL A 26 9.60 2.27 -5.53
C VAL A 26 9.93 2.42 -4.05
N ARG A 27 10.15 3.66 -3.61
CA ARG A 27 10.41 3.93 -2.19
C ARG A 27 9.15 3.70 -1.36
N PRO A 28 9.25 3.04 -0.19
CA PRO A 28 8.12 2.85 0.70
C PRO A 28 7.42 4.16 1.10
N GLY A 29 6.10 4.07 1.30
CA GLY A 29 5.21 5.17 1.66
C GLY A 29 4.72 5.13 3.11
N ILE A 30 4.23 6.28 3.60
CA ILE A 30 3.49 6.36 4.88
C ILE A 30 2.05 5.87 4.67
N THR A 31 1.49 6.15 3.48
CA THR A 31 0.22 5.61 3.00
C THR A 31 0.39 4.89 1.67
N GLY A 32 -0.55 4.03 1.29
CA GLY A 32 -0.49 3.22 0.08
C GLY A 32 -1.85 2.71 -0.35
N LEU A 33 -1.90 2.09 -1.52
CA LEU A 33 -3.15 1.72 -2.19
C LEU A 33 -4.02 0.79 -1.34
N TRP A 34 -3.46 -0.27 -0.73
CA TRP A 34 -4.26 -1.17 0.09
C TRP A 34 -4.71 -0.54 1.41
N GLN A 35 -3.93 0.40 1.96
CA GLN A 35 -4.26 1.08 3.21
C GLN A 35 -5.52 1.94 3.09
N VAL A 36 -5.87 2.38 1.88
CA VAL A 36 -7.09 3.16 1.61
C VAL A 36 -8.22 2.35 0.96
N ASN A 37 -8.02 1.07 0.67
CA ASN A 37 -9.00 0.21 0.00
C ASN A 37 -9.46 -1.02 0.81
N GLY A 38 -9.08 -1.17 2.09
CA GLY A 38 -9.67 -2.22 2.93
C GLY A 38 -8.80 -2.76 4.07
N ARG A 39 -8.16 -1.87 4.86
CA ARG A 39 -7.22 -2.24 5.95
C ARG A 39 -7.61 -3.45 6.80
N ALA A 40 -8.89 -3.63 7.13
CA ALA A 40 -9.36 -4.68 8.04
C ALA A 40 -9.80 -6.00 7.35
N LEU A 41 -9.93 -6.03 6.02
CA LEU A 41 -10.56 -7.15 5.30
C LEU A 41 -9.62 -7.85 4.30
N LEU A 42 -8.41 -7.34 4.12
CA LEU A 42 -7.48 -7.87 3.11
C LEU A 42 -6.58 -8.95 3.69
N SER A 43 -6.44 -10.07 2.97
CA SER A 43 -5.40 -11.05 3.26
C SER A 43 -4.01 -10.50 2.90
N PRO A 44 -2.91 -11.03 3.48
CA PRO A 44 -1.55 -10.60 3.15
C PRO A 44 -1.25 -10.65 1.65
N GLN A 45 -1.74 -11.68 0.96
CA GLN A 45 -1.57 -11.79 -0.49
C GLN A 45 -2.32 -10.69 -1.26
N ALA A 46 -3.53 -10.32 -0.81
CA ALA A 46 -4.28 -9.23 -1.42
C ALA A 46 -3.61 -7.87 -1.21
N MET A 47 -3.03 -7.64 -0.02
CA MET A 47 -2.21 -6.45 0.24
C MET A 47 -1.01 -6.37 -0.71
N LEU A 48 -0.27 -7.48 -0.88
CA LEU A 48 0.88 -7.55 -1.77
C LEU A 48 0.52 -7.32 -3.24
N ARG A 49 -0.63 -7.82 -3.70
CA ARG A 49 -1.14 -7.53 -5.04
C ARG A 49 -1.37 -6.04 -5.25
N LEU A 50 -2.02 -5.39 -4.28
CA LEU A 50 -2.27 -3.95 -4.34
C LEU A 50 -0.98 -3.11 -4.25
N ASP A 51 0.03 -3.58 -3.53
CA ASP A 51 1.35 -2.95 -3.52
C ASP A 51 2.02 -3.03 -4.91
N VAL A 52 1.93 -4.18 -5.58
CA VAL A 52 2.46 -4.36 -6.94
C VAL A 52 1.63 -3.56 -7.96
N ASP A 53 0.31 -3.57 -7.86
CA ASP A 53 -0.59 -2.78 -8.70
C ASP A 53 -0.30 -1.27 -8.58
N TYR A 54 0.03 -0.80 -7.37
CA TYR A 54 0.45 0.58 -7.16
C TYR A 54 1.73 0.88 -7.93
N VAL A 55 2.75 0.02 -7.83
CA VAL A 55 4.02 0.21 -8.55
C VAL A 55 3.80 0.25 -10.06
N GLU A 56 2.96 -0.63 -10.59
CA GLU A 56 2.69 -0.72 -12.04
C GLU A 56 1.88 0.47 -12.58
N ARG A 57 1.08 1.13 -11.73
CA ARG A 57 0.14 2.19 -12.14
C ARG A 57 0.48 3.56 -11.55
N GLN A 58 1.64 3.70 -10.90
CA GLN A 58 1.97 4.91 -10.16
C GLN A 58 1.88 6.14 -11.06
N SER A 59 1.23 7.19 -10.55
CA SER A 59 1.10 8.46 -11.23
C SER A 59 0.77 9.53 -10.20
N LEU A 60 1.10 10.79 -10.48
CA LEU A 60 0.76 11.90 -9.59
C LEU A 60 -0.74 11.94 -9.26
N TRP A 61 -1.58 11.58 -10.24
CA TRP A 61 -3.03 11.50 -10.05
C TRP A 61 -3.46 10.39 -9.09
N LEU A 62 -2.83 9.21 -9.18
CA LEU A 62 -3.08 8.11 -8.25
C LEU A 62 -2.64 8.49 -6.83
N ASP A 63 -1.50 9.16 -6.69
CA ASP A 63 -0.99 9.60 -5.39
C ASP A 63 -1.95 10.59 -4.73
N LEU A 64 -2.42 11.60 -5.47
CA LEU A 64 -3.42 12.55 -4.97
C LEU A 64 -4.71 11.86 -4.54
N LYS A 65 -5.19 10.87 -5.29
CA LYS A 65 -6.36 10.07 -4.91
C LYS A 65 -6.13 9.29 -3.62
N ILE A 66 -4.96 8.68 -3.45
CA ILE A 66 -4.63 7.94 -2.22
C ILE A 66 -4.59 8.91 -1.05
N LEU A 67 -3.94 10.07 -1.18
CA LEU A 67 -3.86 11.07 -0.12
C LEU A 67 -5.24 11.60 0.28
N ALA A 68 -6.11 11.91 -0.67
CA ALA A 68 -7.47 12.35 -0.39
C ALA A 68 -8.26 11.27 0.39
N LYS A 69 -8.14 10.00 -0.02
CA LYS A 69 -8.76 8.89 0.73
C LYS A 69 -8.15 8.73 2.12
N THR A 70 -6.85 8.90 2.26
CA THR A 70 -6.17 8.84 3.58
C THR A 70 -6.73 9.90 4.51
N LEU A 71 -6.90 11.15 4.05
CA LEU A 71 -7.52 12.22 4.83
C LEU A 71 -8.95 11.88 5.22
N ALA A 72 -9.76 11.36 4.28
CA ALA A 72 -11.13 10.94 4.57
C ALA A 72 -11.21 9.83 5.63
N VAL A 73 -10.28 8.86 5.62
CA VAL A 73 -10.21 7.80 6.64
C VAL A 73 -9.81 8.35 8.01
N VAL A 74 -8.85 9.28 8.06
CA VAL A 74 -8.38 9.89 9.31
C VAL A 74 -9.46 10.78 9.92
N VAL A 75 -10.13 11.62 9.12
CA VAL A 75 -11.20 12.52 9.58
C VAL A 75 -12.48 11.75 9.91
N GLY A 76 -12.79 10.69 9.16
CA GLY A 76 -14.00 9.87 9.34
C GLY A 76 -13.96 8.88 10.50
N GLY A 77 -12.91 8.90 11.35
CA GLY A 77 -12.85 8.11 12.58
C GLY A 77 -12.69 6.59 12.42
N LYS A 78 -12.77 6.04 11.21
CA LYS A 78 -12.52 4.60 10.92
C LYS A 78 -11.03 4.23 10.87
N GLY A 79 -10.21 4.95 11.65
CA GLY A 79 -8.75 4.79 11.68
C GLY A 79 -8.24 3.82 12.75
N ALA A 80 -9.05 3.52 13.77
CA ALA A 80 -8.70 2.59 14.85
C ALA A 80 -9.99 1.98 15.41
N GLY A 81 -10.25 0.72 15.03
CA GLY A 81 -11.34 -0.12 15.49
C GLY A 81 -11.16 -1.50 14.90
#